data_AF-A0ABD7QW55-F1
#
_entry.id   AF-A0ABD7QW55-F1
#
_cell.length_a   1.000
_cell.length_b   1.000
_cell.length_c   1.000
_cell.angle_alpha   90.00
_cell.angle_beta   90.00
_cell.angle_gamma   90.00
#
_symmetry.space_group_name_H-M   'P 1'
#
loop_
_entity.id
_entity.type
_entity.pdbx_description
1 polymer ?
#
loop_
_entity_poly.entity_id
_entity_poly.type
_entity_poly.pdbx_seq_one_letter_code
_entity_poly.pdbx_strand_id
1 'polypeptide(L)' 'MTSQSTRVLHVMCTVFLLGAFLSVGIGGWSLANDTGGGANIGGGILMLFGYLLGLIGIALGVATLVVATVSQRRSRTRS' A
#
# COMPACT_ATOMS: atom_id res chain seq x y z
N MET A 1 -23.60 6.18 -6.54
CA MET A 1 -23.34 5.09 -5.57
C MET A 1 -22.01 4.44 -5.92
N THR A 2 -20.98 4.58 -5.07
CA THR A 2 -19.74 3.79 -5.22
C THR A 2 -20.07 2.32 -5.01
N SER A 3 -19.65 1.44 -5.91
CA SER A 3 -19.89 0.00 -5.74
C SER A 3 -19.17 -0.48 -4.47
N GLN A 4 -19.75 -1.49 -3.80
CA GLN A 4 -19.16 -2.12 -2.62
C GLN A 4 -17.72 -2.57 -2.90
N SER A 5 -17.45 -3.05 -4.13
CA SER A 5 -16.13 -3.46 -4.60
C SER A 5 -15.11 -2.31 -4.63
N THR A 6 -15.49 -1.10 -5.06
CA THR A 6 -14.57 0.06 -5.06
C THR A 6 -14.20 0.47 -3.65
N ARG A 7 -15.13 0.40 -2.68
CA ARG A 7 -14.84 0.69 -1.28
C ARG A 7 -13.87 -0.33 -0.68
N VAL A 8 -14.07 -1.62 -0.95
CA VAL A 8 -13.16 -2.69 -0.50
C VAL A 8 -11.75 -2.47 -1.05
N LEU A 9 -11.62 -2.17 -2.35
CA LEU A 9 -10.33 -1.94 -3.00
C LEU A 9 -9.59 -0.73 -2.40
N HIS A 10 -10.33 0.33 -2.08
CA HIS A 10 -9.78 1.50 -1.41
C HIS A 10 -9.32 1.19 0.02
N VAL A 11 -10.12 0.47 0.82
CA VAL A 11 -9.73 0.07 2.17
C VAL A 11 -8.49 -0.82 2.14
N MET A 12 -8.43 -1.79 1.22
CA MET A 12 -7.25 -2.64 1.05
C MET A 12 -6.03 -1.79 0.69
N CYS A 13 -6.13 -0.90 -0.31
CA CYS A 13 -5.06 0.05 -0.65
C CYS A 13 -4.54 0.78 0.60
N THR A 14 -5.42 1.36 1.41
CA THR A 14 -5.05 2.09 2.63
C THR A 14 -4.33 1.20 3.64
N VAL A 15 -4.82 -0.02 3.89
CA VAL A 15 -4.20 -0.96 4.83
C VAL A 15 -2.79 -1.37 4.36
N PHE A 16 -2.65 -1.68 3.07
CA PHE A 16 -1.35 -2.05 2.50
C PHE A 16 -0.33 -0.90 2.55
N LEU A 17 -0.76 0.33 2.25
CA LEU A 17 0.10 1.52 2.34
C LEU A 17 0.51 1.84 3.79
N LEU A 18 -0.42 1.68 4.75
CA LEU A 18 -0.10 1.86 6.17
C LEU A 18 0.91 0.83 6.66
N GLY A 19 0.70 -0.44 6.31
CA GLY A 19 1.66 -1.51 6.62
C GLY A 19 3.03 -1.25 6.01
N ALA A 20 3.06 -0.84 4.74
CA ALA A 20 4.30 -0.47 4.05
C ALA A 20 5.06 0.65 4.76
N PHE A 21 4.36 1.74 5.10
CA PHE A 21 4.95 2.88 5.80
C PHE A 21 5.53 2.48 7.16
N LEU A 22 4.78 1.72 7.95
CA LEU A 22 5.22 1.25 9.27
C LEU A 22 6.42 0.31 9.17
N SER A 23 6.38 -0.68 8.27
CA SER A 23 7.48 -1.63 8.09
C SER A 23 8.77 -0.95 7.63
N VAL A 24 8.68 -0.01 6.68
CA VAL A 24 9.86 0.75 6.20
C VAL A 24 10.37 1.68 7.30
N GLY A 25 9.48 2.37 8.03
CA GLY A 25 9.86 3.25 9.13
C GLY A 25 10.55 2.51 10.27
N ILE A 26 9.97 1.41 10.74
CA ILE A 26 10.53 0.58 11.83
C ILE A 26 11.83 -0.07 11.36
N GLY A 27 11.85 -0.66 10.16
CA GLY A 27 13.04 -1.31 9.63
C GLY A 27 14.20 -0.33 9.41
N GLY A 28 13.91 0.86 8.89
CA GLY A 28 14.89 1.93 8.72
C GLY A 28 15.41 2.47 10.04
N TRP A 29 14.53 2.68 11.03
CA TRP A 29 14.93 3.07 12.38
C TRP A 29 15.82 1.99 13.03
N SER A 30 15.43 0.72 12.92
CA SER A 30 16.18 -0.42 13.45
C SER A 30 17.59 -0.49 12.85
N LEU A 31 17.71 -0.30 11.53
CA LEU A 31 19.01 -0.29 10.85
C LEU A 31 19.87 0.93 11.25
N ALA A 32 19.26 2.10 11.43
CA ALA A 32 19.95 3.31 11.83
C ALA A 32 20.46 3.30 13.28
N ASN A 33 19.88 2.46 14.13
CA ASN A 33 20.24 2.33 15.55
C ASN A 33 21.02 1.02 15.85
N ASP A 34 21.49 0.33 14.83
CA ASP A 34 22.31 -0.87 14.99
C ASP A 34 23.72 -0.47 15.47
N THR A 35 24.03 -0.73 16.75
CA THR A 35 25.28 -0.32 17.42
C THR A 35 26.39 -1.36 17.39
N GLY A 36 26.21 -2.47 16.65
CA GLY A 36 27.29 -3.37 16.26
C GLY A 36 27.42 -4.65 17.11
N GLY A 37 27.24 -5.78 16.42
CA GLY A 37 27.50 -7.15 16.90
C GLY A 37 27.07 -8.21 15.87
N GLY A 38 26.11 -7.89 15.01
CA GLY A 38 25.70 -8.69 13.85
C GLY A 38 24.84 -7.85 12.92
N ALA A 39 24.81 -8.16 11.63
CA ALA A 39 23.98 -7.44 10.67
C ALA A 39 22.51 -7.46 11.10
N ASN A 40 21.83 -6.31 11.14
CA ASN A 40 20.40 -6.21 11.41
C ASN A 40 19.54 -6.73 10.24
N ILE A 41 19.62 -8.04 10.02
CA ILE A 41 18.88 -8.78 8.99
C ILE A 41 17.37 -8.64 9.22
N GLY A 42 16.93 -8.55 10.48
CA GLY A 42 15.53 -8.33 10.83
C GLY A 42 14.98 -7.01 10.27
N GLY A 43 15.71 -5.91 10.46
CA GLY A 43 15.36 -4.60 9.90
C GLY A 43 15.33 -4.61 8.37
N GLY A 44 16.34 -5.22 7.74
CA GLY A 44 16.40 -5.36 6.28
C GLY A 44 15.25 -6.17 5.69
N ILE A 45 14.94 -7.34 6.26
CA ILE A 45 13.81 -8.18 5.83
C ILE A 45 12.48 -7.44 6.03
N LEU A 46 12.30 -6.76 7.15
CA LEU A 46 11.08 -5.99 7.41
C LEU A 46 10.87 -4.88 6.38
N MET A 47 11.93 -4.18 5.98
CA MET A 47 11.85 -3.18 4.91
C MET A 47 11.48 -3.80 3.56
N LEU A 48 12.05 -4.97 3.21
CA LEU A 48 11.71 -5.67 1.97
C LEU A 48 10.21 -5.99 1.89
N PHE A 49 9.64 -6.56 2.95
CA PHE A 49 8.20 -6.81 3.02
C PHE A 49 7.39 -5.51 2.99
N GLY A 50 7.85 -4.47 3.66
CA GLY A 50 7.25 -3.14 3.60
C GLY A 50 7.16 -2.60 2.17
N TYR A 51 8.23 -2.70 1.39
CA TYR A 51 8.23 -2.28 -0.01
C TYR A 51 7.28 -3.10 -0.88
N LEU A 52 7.22 -4.42 -0.69
CA LEU A 52 6.27 -5.28 -1.41
C LEU A 52 4.81 -4.92 -1.08
N LEU A 53 4.49 -4.70 0.20
CA LEU A 53 3.17 -4.22 0.62
C LEU A 53 2.85 -2.87 -0.01
N GLY A 54 3.83 -1.97 -0.09
CA GLY A 54 3.67 -0.65 -0.69
C GLY A 54 3.33 -0.74 -2.18
N LEU A 55 4.05 -1.58 -2.92
CA LEU A 55 3.78 -1.84 -4.34
C LEU A 55 2.36 -2.36 -4.56
N ILE A 56 1.92 -3.32 -3.72
CA ILE A 56 0.55 -3.86 -3.79
C ILE A 56 -0.48 -2.76 -3.47
N GLY A 57 -0.25 -1.97 -2.41
CA GLY A 57 -1.13 -0.87 -2.03
C GLY A 57 -1.29 0.16 -3.15
N ILE A 58 -0.19 0.58 -3.77
CA ILE A 58 -0.21 1.51 -4.92
C ILE A 58 -0.99 0.91 -6.08
N ALA A 59 -0.76 -0.36 -6.43
CA ALA A 59 -1.48 -1.03 -7.51
C ALA A 59 -3.00 -1.07 -7.26
N LEU A 60 -3.41 -1.37 -6.03
CA LEU A 60 -4.82 -1.33 -5.62
C LEU A 60 -5.40 0.09 -5.67
N GLY A 61 -4.62 1.10 -5.30
CA GLY A 61 -5.00 2.51 -5.42
C GLY A 61 -5.26 2.91 -6.87
N VAL A 62 -4.35 2.56 -7.78
CA VAL A 62 -4.51 2.79 -9.23
C VAL A 62 -5.76 2.08 -9.75
N ALA A 63 -5.96 0.82 -9.41
CA ALA A 63 -7.14 0.06 -9.81
C ALA A 63 -8.43 0.71 -9.30
N THR A 64 -8.43 1.24 -8.07
CA THR A 64 -9.57 1.97 -7.49
C THR A 64 -9.91 3.22 -8.30
N LEU A 65 -8.90 4.01 -8.68
CA LEU A 65 -9.07 5.21 -9.50
C LEU A 65 -9.62 4.89 -10.90
N VAL A 66 -9.09 3.84 -11.54
CA VAL A 66 -9.55 3.40 -12.87
C VAL A 66 -11.02 2.97 -12.81
N VAL A 67 -11.40 2.13 -11.84
CA VAL A 67 -12.78 1.66 -11.70
C VAL A 67 -13.75 2.82 -11.44
N ALA A 68 -13.38 3.77 -10.58
CA ALA A 68 -14.18 4.96 -10.31
C ALA A 68 -14.37 5.81 -11.57
N THR A 69 -13.30 6.03 -12.33
CA THR A 69 -13.32 6.85 -13.56
C THR A 69 -14.18 6.21 -14.65
N VAL A 70 -14.04 4.89 -14.87
CA VAL A 70 -14.85 4.15 -15.85
C VAL A 70 -16.32 4.15 -15.45
N SER A 71 -16.62 3.93 -14.18
CA SER A 71 -17.99 3.98 -13.66
C SER A 71 -18.64 5.34 -13.91
N GLN A 72 -17.94 6.44 -13.61
CA GLN A 72 -18.46 7.79 -13.86
C GLN A 72 -18.73 8.06 -15.34
N ARG A 73 -17.81 7.65 -16.23
CA ARG A 73 -17.98 7.81 -17.69
C ARG A 73 -19.20 7.06 -18.21
N ARG A 74 -19.41 5.82 -17.75
CA ARG A 74 -20.55 4.98 -18.15
C ARG A 74 -21.90 5.56 -17.68
N SER A 75 -21.94 6.16 -16.50
CA SER A 75 -23.15 6.82 -15.99
C SER A 75 -23.53 8.05 -16.83
N ARG A 76 -22.54 8.80 -17.34
CA ARG A 76 -22.78 9.98 -18.19
C ARG A 76 -23.29 9.64 -19.59
N THR A 77 -22.90 8.50 -20.14
CA THR A 77 -23.36 8.06 -21.48
C THR A 77 -24.75 7.40 -21.48
N ARG A 78 -25.30 7.08 -20.31
CA ARG A 78 -26.63 6.48 -20.14
C ARG A 78 -27.70 7.48 -19.65
N SER A 79 -27.31 8.72 -19.40
CA SER A 79 -28.17 9.87 -19.10
C SER A 79 -28.44 10.66 -20.37
#